data_AF-A0A3N5VTZ2-F1
#
_entry.id   AF-A0A3N5VTZ2-F1
#
_cell.length_a   1.000
_cell.length_b   1.000
_cell.length_c   1.000
_cell.angle_alpha   90.00
_cell.angle_beta   90.00
_cell.angle_gamma   90.00
#
_symmetry.space_group_name_H-M   'P 1'
#
loop_
_entity.id
_entity.type
_entity.pdbx_description
1 polymer ?
#
loop_
_entity_poly.entity_id
_entity_poly.type
_entity_poly.pdbx_seq_one_letter_code
_entity_poly.pdbx_strand_id
1 'polypeptide(L)'
;MKTGNLPFQNPAEGIPIDFLQKFVGVFGSKGWLNRSFRIMHRERKYRIFCSETQFLAHRIIDTCEAPWGFPCWVVCMVTPDRIIEEPDFSGCASAELNVHDWLRCLVEDDFKII
;
A
#
# COMPACT_ATOMS: atom_id res chain seq x y z
N MET A 1 19.14 21.68 -23.38
CA MET A 1 17.96 21.46 -22.51
C MET A 1 17.15 20.32 -23.12
N LYS A 2 17.15 19.14 -22.50
CA LYS A 2 16.30 18.00 -22.92
C LYS A 2 15.55 17.52 -21.68
N THR A 3 14.33 17.99 -21.54
CA THR A 3 13.31 17.42 -20.66
C THR A 3 12.92 16.07 -21.24
N GLY A 4 13.49 14.99 -20.70
CA GLY A 4 13.11 13.63 -21.02
C GLY A 4 11.84 13.26 -20.28
N ASN A 5 10.82 12.85 -21.04
CA ASN A 5 9.53 12.35 -20.58
C ASN A 5 9.67 11.32 -19.46
N LEU A 6 9.11 11.63 -18.28
CA LEU A 6 8.69 10.62 -17.33
C LEU A 6 7.30 10.13 -17.75
N PRO A 7 7.06 8.82 -17.93
CA PRO A 7 5.71 8.31 -18.08
C PRO A 7 5.06 8.40 -16.70
N PHE A 8 4.33 9.49 -16.45
CA PHE A 8 3.44 9.56 -15.30
C PHE A 8 2.36 8.51 -15.51
N GLN A 9 2.43 7.46 -14.68
CA GLN A 9 1.43 6.42 -14.60
C GLN A 9 0.05 7.07 -14.32
N ASN A 10 -0.96 6.49 -14.96
CA ASN A 10 -2.35 6.94 -14.88
C ASN A 10 -2.73 7.13 -13.40
N PRO A 11 -3.15 8.33 -12.95
CA PRO A 11 -3.62 8.49 -11.58
C PRO A 11 -4.80 7.55 -11.38
N ALA A 12 -4.83 6.82 -10.26
CA ALA A 12 -6.00 6.05 -9.85
C ALA A 12 -7.25 6.92 -10.06
N GLU A 13 -8.25 6.40 -10.77
CA GLU A 13 -9.49 7.14 -11.05
C GLU A 13 -10.25 7.37 -9.72
N GLY A 14 -9.95 8.48 -9.04
CA GLY A 14 -10.63 8.90 -7.82
C GLY A 14 -9.82 9.92 -7.00
N ILE A 15 -10.51 10.64 -6.11
CA ILE A 15 -9.88 11.69 -5.29
C ILE A 15 -9.18 11.00 -4.09
N PRO A 16 -7.90 11.28 -3.80
CA PRO A 16 -7.14 10.62 -2.72
C PRO A 16 -7.86 10.58 -1.36
N ILE A 17 -8.53 11.67 -1.01
CA ILE A 17 -9.32 11.76 0.24
C ILE A 17 -10.46 10.73 0.30
N ASP A 18 -11.10 10.40 -0.84
CA ASP A 18 -12.18 9.43 -0.87
C ASP A 18 -11.66 8.02 -0.56
N PHE A 19 -10.47 7.67 -1.07
CA PHE A 19 -9.82 6.41 -0.73
C PHE A 19 -9.39 6.39 0.73
N LEU A 20 -8.80 7.47 1.23
CA LEU A 20 -8.40 7.57 2.63
C LEU A 20 -9.62 7.36 3.55
N GLN A 21 -10.74 8.03 3.28
CA GLN A 21 -11.97 7.85 4.05
C GLN A 21 -12.48 6.41 4.03
N LYS A 22 -12.37 5.71 2.89
CA LYS A 22 -12.72 4.28 2.82
C LYS A 22 -11.80 3.42 3.68
N PHE A 23 -10.48 3.63 3.63
CA PHE A 23 -9.54 2.92 4.52
C PHE A 23 -9.83 3.21 6.00
N VAL A 24 -10.06 4.48 6.35
CA VAL A 24 -10.42 4.89 7.71
C VAL A 24 -11.71 4.20 8.15
N GLY A 25 -12.72 4.11 7.28
CA GLY A 25 -13.96 3.39 7.56
C GLY A 25 -13.74 1.91 7.83
N VAL A 26 -12.94 1.23 6.99
CA VAL A 26 -12.60 -0.18 7.16
C VAL A 26 -11.85 -0.41 8.47
N PHE A 27 -10.76 0.32 8.71
CA PHE A 27 -9.98 0.18 9.94
C PHE A 27 -10.78 0.57 11.18
N GLY A 28 -11.65 1.58 11.08
CA GLY A 28 -12.54 2.00 12.16
C GLY A 28 -13.53 0.91 12.53
N SER A 29 -14.20 0.31 11.53
CA SER A 29 -15.17 -0.77 11.73
C SER A 29 -14.56 -2.02 12.39
N LYS A 30 -13.25 -2.25 12.19
CA LYS A 30 -12.51 -3.38 12.76
C LYS A 30 -11.77 -3.04 14.06
N GLY A 31 -11.81 -1.78 14.52
CA GLY A 31 -11.09 -1.33 15.71
C GLY A 31 -9.55 -1.30 15.54
N TRP A 32 -9.10 -1.09 14.30
CA TRP A 32 -7.71 -1.16 13.86
C TRP A 32 -7.04 0.20 13.67
N LEU A 33 -7.80 1.29 13.75
CA LEU A 33 -7.25 2.64 13.59
C LEU A 33 -6.08 2.91 14.57
N ASN A 34 -5.07 3.60 14.07
CA ASN A 34 -3.84 3.94 14.76
C ASN A 34 -3.04 2.72 15.28
N ARG A 35 -3.26 1.54 14.68
CA ARG A 35 -2.51 0.31 14.97
C ARG A 35 -1.85 -0.19 13.70
N SER A 36 -0.65 -0.76 13.87
CA SER A 36 0.06 -1.42 12.76
C SER A 36 -0.11 -2.93 12.85
N PHE A 37 -0.46 -3.57 11.74
CA PHE A 37 -0.62 -5.02 11.64
C PHE A 37 0.39 -5.59 10.67
N ARG A 38 0.83 -6.81 10.95
CA ARG A 38 1.54 -7.63 9.97
C ARG A 38 0.53 -8.60 9.37
N ILE A 39 0.51 -8.67 8.06
CA ILE A 39 -0.39 -9.55 7.32
C ILE A 39 0.39 -10.33 6.26
N MET A 40 -0.18 -11.45 5.84
CA MET A 40 0.25 -12.23 4.70
C MET A 40 -0.87 -12.26 3.65
N HIS A 41 -0.55 -11.86 2.42
CA HIS A 41 -1.45 -11.90 1.27
C HIS A 41 -0.66 -12.40 0.05
N ARG A 42 -1.20 -13.37 -0.68
CA ARG A 42 -0.54 -14.00 -1.85
C ARG A 42 0.94 -14.36 -1.59
N GLU A 43 1.18 -15.06 -0.49
CA GLU A 43 2.52 -15.54 -0.05
C GLU A 43 3.53 -14.44 0.31
N ARG A 44 3.12 -13.16 0.29
CA ARG A 44 3.94 -12.02 0.64
C ARG A 44 3.53 -11.45 1.98
N LYS A 45 4.51 -10.96 2.73
CA LYS A 45 4.31 -10.34 4.04
C LYS A 45 4.25 -8.83 3.90
N TYR A 46 3.32 -8.20 4.61
CA TYR A 46 3.15 -6.77 4.61
C TYR A 46 2.96 -6.23 6.02
N ARG A 47 3.37 -4.99 6.25
CA ARG A 47 2.99 -4.18 7.40
C ARG A 47 2.02 -3.11 6.94
N ILE A 48 0.80 -3.14 7.47
CA ILE A 48 -0.22 -2.14 7.18
C ILE A 48 -0.48 -1.26 8.40
N PHE A 49 -0.83 0.00 8.15
CA PHE A 49 -1.22 0.97 9.16
C PHE A 49 -2.23 1.94 8.56
N CYS A 50 -3.19 2.37 9.37
CA CYS A 50 -4.11 3.44 9.00
C CYS A 50 -4.38 4.37 10.19
N SER A 51 -4.36 5.67 9.91
CA SER A 51 -4.87 6.74 10.75
C SER A 51 -5.86 7.58 9.94
N GLU A 52 -6.48 8.56 10.59
CA GLU A 52 -7.37 9.53 9.92
C GLU A 52 -6.68 10.32 8.79
N THR A 53 -5.35 10.40 8.82
CA THR A 53 -4.55 11.22 7.90
C THR A 53 -3.73 10.41 6.90
N GLN A 54 -3.62 9.09 7.06
CA GLN A 54 -2.91 8.26 6.09
C GLN A 54 -3.26 6.78 6.17
N PHE A 55 -3.13 6.11 5.03
CA PHE A 55 -2.97 4.66 4.94
C PHE A 55 -1.57 4.34 4.43
N LEU A 56 -0.95 3.31 5.00
CA LEU A 56 0.38 2.83 4.63
C LEU A 56 0.38 1.31 4.53
N ALA A 57 0.91 0.79 3.43
CA ALA A 57 1.29 -0.59 3.26
C ALA A 57 2.77 -0.69 2.88
N HIS A 58 3.51 -1.50 3.64
CA HIS A 58 4.91 -1.81 3.35
C HIS A 58 5.07 -3.30 3.12
N ARG A 59 5.81 -3.71 2.10
CA ARG A 59 6.25 -5.11 1.91
C ARG A 59 7.39 -5.41 2.86
N ILE A 60 7.30 -6.51 3.60
CA ILE A 60 8.35 -7.01 4.49
C ILE A 60 9.21 -7.99 3.67
N ILE A 61 10.50 -7.71 3.55
CA ILE A 61 11.47 -8.58 2.86
C ILE A 61 12.24 -9.36 3.94
N ASP A 62 12.05 -10.68 3.99
CA ASP A 62 12.71 -11.54 4.98
C ASP A 62 14.20 -11.77 4.68
N THR A 63 14.63 -11.57 3.42
CA THR A 63 16.00 -11.76 2.96
C THR A 63 16.66 -10.42 2.67
N CYS A 64 17.29 -9.83 3.68
CA CYS A 64 18.34 -8.86 3.43
C CYS A 64 19.56 -9.23 4.27
N GLU A 65 20.57 -9.78 3.60
CA GLU A 65 21.98 -9.68 4.01
C GLU A 65 22.48 -8.21 3.91
N ALA A 66 21.59 -7.23 4.05
CA ALA A 66 21.92 -5.82 4.03
C ALA A 66 22.23 -5.37 5.47
N PRO A 67 23.39 -4.75 5.74
CA PRO A 67 23.85 -4.47 7.10
C PRO A 67 23.13 -3.30 7.79
N TRP A 68 22.04 -2.76 7.22
CA TRP A 68 21.39 -1.55 7.70
C TRP A 68 19.87 -1.76 7.79
N GLY A 69 19.38 -1.80 9.03
CA GLY A 69 18.01 -2.17 9.37
C GLY A 69 16.96 -1.29 8.72
N PHE A 70 16.18 -1.89 7.80
CA PHE A 70 14.72 -1.97 7.78
C PHE A 70 14.31 -2.42 6.37
N PRO A 71 14.11 -3.72 6.10
CA PRO A 71 13.82 -4.21 4.77
C PRO A 71 12.31 -4.10 4.48
N CYS A 72 11.81 -2.86 4.51
CA CYS A 72 10.41 -2.54 4.28
C CYS A 72 10.29 -1.56 3.11
N TRP A 73 9.68 -2.00 2.01
CA TRP A 73 9.43 -1.17 0.82
C TRP A 73 8.01 -0.64 0.85
N VAL A 74 7.80 0.67 0.67
CA VAL A 74 6.45 1.27 0.59
C VAL A 74 5.80 0.77 -0.70
N VAL A 75 4.68 0.07 -0.58
CA VAL A 75 3.96 -0.48 -1.75
C VAL A 75 2.65 0.25 -2.02
N CYS A 76 2.08 0.89 -1.00
CA CYS A 76 0.94 1.79 -1.15
C CYS A 76 0.94 2.82 -0.01
N MET A 77 0.70 4.08 -0.35
CA MET A 77 0.45 5.15 0.60
C MET A 77 -0.69 6.01 0.09
N VAL A 78 -1.66 6.29 0.96
CA VAL A 78 -2.74 7.22 0.67
C VAL A 78 -2.75 8.30 1.73
N THR A 79 -2.68 9.55 1.29
CA THR A 79 -2.84 10.75 2.12
C THR A 79 -3.99 11.60 1.54
N PRO A 80 -4.44 12.68 2.21
CA PRO A 80 -5.53 13.52 1.71
C PRO A 80 -5.27 14.11 0.31
N ASP A 81 -3.99 14.30 -0.03
CA ASP A 81 -3.52 15.01 -1.21
C ASP A 81 -3.00 14.10 -2.33
N ARG A 82 -2.64 12.84 -2.02
CA ARG A 82 -1.99 11.96 -3.00
C ARG A 82 -2.17 10.47 -2.70
N ILE A 83 -2.08 9.69 -3.77
CA ILE A 83 -1.93 8.24 -3.73
C ILE A 83 -0.55 7.93 -4.32
N ILE A 84 0.23 7.12 -3.62
CA ILE A 84 1.48 6.55 -4.11
C ILE A 84 1.31 5.04 -4.15
N GLU A 85 1.54 4.47 -5.32
CA GLU A 85 1.53 3.03 -5.57
C GLU A 85 2.93 2.61 -6.02
N GLU A 86 3.28 1.36 -5.76
CA GLU A 86 4.50 0.79 -6.34
C GLU A 86 4.37 0.76 -7.87
N PRO A 87 5.31 1.36 -8.62
CA PRO A 87 5.20 1.37 -10.06
C PRO A 87 5.39 -0.04 -10.61
N ASP A 88 4.51 -0.45 -11.53
CA ASP A 88 4.71 -1.64 -12.35
C ASP A 88 6.07 -1.56 -13.06
N PHE A 89 7.08 -2.25 -12.55
CA PHE A 89 8.34 -2.40 -13.27
C PHE A 89 8.08 -3.25 -14.51
N SER A 90 8.02 -2.58 -15.66
CA SER A 90 7.72 -3.16 -16.97
C SER A 90 8.72 -4.26 -17.33
N GLY A 91 8.29 -5.51 -17.17
CA GLY A 91 9.05 -6.70 -17.57
C GLY A 91 8.81 -7.92 -16.69
N CYS A 92 8.38 -7.73 -15.44
CA CYS A 92 7.78 -8.78 -14.63
C CYS A 92 6.29 -8.49 -14.55
N ALA A 93 5.43 -9.51 -14.69
CA ALA A 93 4.01 -9.38 -14.39
C ALA A 93 3.88 -8.81 -12.97
N SER A 94 3.57 -7.52 -12.87
CA SER A 94 3.52 -6.81 -11.60
C SER A 94 2.37 -7.39 -10.80
N ALA A 95 2.72 -8.22 -9.82
CA ALA A 95 1.77 -8.82 -8.89
C ALA A 95 1.48 -7.87 -7.71
N GLU A 96 1.59 -6.56 -7.94
CA GLU A 96 1.54 -5.54 -6.89
C GLU A 96 0.14 -4.94 -6.83
N LEU A 97 -0.37 -4.80 -5.61
CA LEU A 97 -1.74 -4.36 -5.37
C LEU A 97 -1.81 -2.84 -5.55
N ASN A 98 -2.67 -2.38 -6.47
CA ASN A 98 -3.06 -0.98 -6.51
C ASN A 98 -3.96 -0.64 -5.30
N VAL A 99 -4.33 0.63 -5.14
CA VAL A 99 -5.14 1.16 -4.04
C VAL A 99 -6.51 0.48 -3.95
N HIS A 100 -7.12 0.14 -5.09
CA HIS A 100 -8.40 -0.58 -5.12
C HIS A 100 -8.25 -2.02 -4.65
N ASP A 101 -7.20 -2.71 -5.08
CA ASP A 101 -6.90 -4.07 -4.67
C ASP A 101 -6.59 -4.15 -3.18
N TRP A 102 -5.86 -3.17 -2.63
CA TRP A 102 -5.65 -3.03 -1.19
C TRP A 102 -6.96 -2.86 -0.43
N LEU A 103 -7.82 -1.96 -0.90
CA LEU A 103 -9.11 -1.72 -0.25
C LEU A 103 -9.99 -2.98 -0.29
N ARG A 104 -10.08 -3.65 -1.45
CA ARG A 104 -10.82 -4.92 -1.59
C ARG A 104 -10.28 -5.98 -0.64
N CYS A 105 -8.96 -6.19 -0.63
CA CYS A 105 -8.29 -7.16 0.26
C CYS A 105 -8.66 -6.93 1.73
N LEU A 106 -8.69 -5.67 2.18
CA LEU A 106 -9.01 -5.31 3.55
C LEU A 106 -10.50 -5.42 3.89
N VAL A 107 -11.38 -5.12 2.93
CA VAL A 107 -12.84 -5.26 3.10
C VAL A 107 -13.23 -6.73 3.18
N GLU A 108 -12.66 -7.56 2.31
CA GLU A 108 -13.01 -8.98 2.18
C GLU A 108 -12.27 -9.90 3.17
N ASP A 109 -11.39 -9.35 4.00
CA ASP A 109 -10.49 -10.12 4.89
C ASP A 109 -9.67 -11.16 4.10
N ASP A 110 -9.29 -10.84 2.85
CA ASP A 110 -8.48 -11.70 1.97
C ASP A 110 -7.00 -11.67 2.35
N PHE A 111 -6.68 -11.96 3.60
CA PHE A 111 -5.32 -12.04 4.13
C PHE A 111 -5.29 -12.83 5.43
N LYS A 112 -4.09 -13.10 5.94
CA LYS A 112 -3.88 -13.68 7.27
C LYS A 112 -3.08 -12.71 8.14
N ILE A 113 -3.52 -12.47 9.37
CA ILE A 113 -2.71 -11.73 10.35
C ILE A 113 -1.58 -12.66 10.83
N ILE A 114 -0.36 -12.13 10.94
CA ILE A 114 0.86 -12.86 11.33
C ILE A 114 1.63 -12.18 12.46
#